data_AF-A0A8J3GGM7-F1
#
_entry.id   AF-A0A8J3GGM7-F1
#
_cell.length_a   1.000
_cell.length_b   1.000
_cell.length_c   1.000
_cell.angle_alpha   90.00
_cell.angle_beta   90.00
_cell.angle_gamma   90.00
#
_symmetry.space_group_name_H-M   'P 1'
#
loop_
_entity.id
_entity.type
_entity.pdbx_description
1 polymer ?
#
loop_
_entity_poly.entity_id
_entity_poly.type
_entity_poly.pdbx_seq_one_letter_code
_entity_poly.pdbx_strand_id
1 'polypeptide(L)'
;MAHGVLKQNVLTPTELAHLGEGSLAYLREIDSGDLKGKFPGIVDIQPGIRLWALFAANGQPILLSDVREKAIAQALQNDLTPVVTH
;
A
#
# COMPACT_ATOMS: atom_id res chain seq x y z
N MET A 1 16.09 43.19 -9.46
CA MET A 1 15.93 41.93 -10.21
C MET A 1 15.62 40.84 -9.19
N ALA A 2 14.36 40.44 -9.03
CA ALA A 2 13.94 39.45 -8.04
C ALA A 2 13.92 38.06 -8.70
N HIS A 3 14.85 37.19 -8.32
CA HIS A 3 14.81 35.78 -8.71
C HIS A 3 13.73 35.08 -7.89
N GLY A 4 12.63 34.71 -8.54
CA GLY A 4 11.60 33.85 -7.97
C GLY A 4 12.16 32.45 -7.78
N VAL A 5 12.36 32.05 -6.52
CA VAL A 5 12.71 30.67 -6.16
C VAL A 5 11.49 29.80 -6.52
N LEU A 6 11.65 28.93 -7.51
CA LEU A 6 10.69 27.86 -7.76
C LEU A 6 10.70 26.95 -6.53
N LYS A 7 9.74 27.16 -5.62
CA LYS A 7 9.40 26.17 -4.60
C LYS A 7 9.07 24.88 -5.36
N GLN A 8 9.99 23.93 -5.34
CA GLN A 8 9.69 22.56 -5.74
C GLN A 8 8.50 22.14 -4.89
N ASN A 9 7.33 22.01 -5.51
CA ASN A 9 6.09 21.66 -4.84
C ASN A 9 6.17 20.17 -4.50
N VAL A 10 7.05 19.83 -3.56
CA VAL A 10 7.19 18.48 -3.02
C VAL A 10 5.90 18.23 -2.24
N LEU A 11 4.97 17.56 -2.89
CA LEU A 11 3.73 17.10 -2.27
C LEU A 11 4.12 16.28 -1.04
N THR A 12 3.45 16.55 0.08
CA THR A 12 3.61 15.73 1.28
C THR A 12 3.11 14.30 1.01
N PRO A 13 3.58 13.28 1.73
CA PRO A 13 3.09 11.91 1.58
C PRO A 13 1.56 11.79 1.71
N THR A 14 0.96 12.62 2.56
CA THR A 14 -0.49 12.70 2.73
C THR A 14 -1.17 13.28 1.48
N GLU A 15 -0.63 14.34 0.90
CA GLU A 15 -1.17 14.91 -0.35
C GLU A 15 -1.01 13.94 -1.54
N LEU A 16 0.10 13.21 -1.61
CA LEU A 16 0.30 12.14 -2.59
C LEU A 16 -0.72 10.99 -2.40
N ALA A 17 -0.95 10.60 -1.15
CA ALA A 17 -1.96 9.60 -0.79
C ALA A 17 -3.38 10.02 -1.20
N HIS A 18 -3.76 11.27 -0.96
CA HIS A 18 -5.06 11.81 -1.37
C HIS A 18 -5.23 11.86 -2.89
N LEU A 19 -4.16 12.14 -3.64
CA LEU A 19 -4.19 12.10 -5.11
C LEU A 19 -4.34 10.67 -5.65
N GLY A 20 -3.82 9.67 -4.94
CA GLY A 20 -3.96 8.26 -5.30
C GLY A 20 -5.19 7.57 -4.72
N GLU A 21 -5.95 8.25 -3.85
CA GLU A 21 -7.10 7.66 -3.17
C GLU A 21 -8.17 7.24 -4.19
N GLY A 22 -8.60 5.98 -4.14
CA GLY A 22 -9.56 5.43 -5.08
C GLY A 22 -9.02 5.13 -6.49
N SER A 23 -7.72 5.30 -6.74
CA SER A 23 -7.10 5.00 -8.05
C SER A 23 -5.85 4.11 -7.95
N LEU A 24 -5.10 4.21 -6.85
CA LEU A 24 -3.87 3.47 -6.63
C LEU A 24 -4.01 2.56 -5.41
N ALA A 25 -3.41 1.37 -5.52
CA ALA A 25 -3.19 0.49 -4.39
C ALA A 25 -1.73 0.06 -4.33
N TYR A 26 -1.13 0.11 -3.15
CA TYR A 26 0.22 -0.36 -2.92
C TYR A 26 0.19 -1.83 -2.53
N LEU A 27 0.88 -2.65 -3.31
CA LEU A 27 1.08 -4.06 -3.04
C LEU A 27 2.51 -4.26 -2.54
N ARG A 28 2.67 -4.90 -1.38
CA ARG A 28 4.00 -5.24 -0.84
C ARG A 28 4.00 -6.62 -0.23
N GLU A 29 5.16 -7.26 -0.29
CA GLU A 29 5.43 -8.50 0.44
C GLU A 29 5.75 -8.15 1.90
N ILE A 30 5.13 -8.85 2.85
CA ILE A 30 5.33 -8.69 4.28
C ILE A 30 5.51 -10.06 4.89
N ASP A 31 6.50 -10.18 5.77
CA ASP A 31 6.71 -11.39 6.56
C ASP A 31 5.61 -11.52 7.64
N SER A 32 5.17 -12.75 7.88
CA SER A 32 4.28 -13.12 9.00
C SER A 32 4.62 -12.47 10.36
N GLY A 33 5.90 -12.29 10.67
CA GLY A 33 6.38 -11.67 11.91
C GLY A 33 6.15 -10.16 11.97
N ASP A 34 6.18 -9.45 10.85
CA ASP A 34 5.97 -7.99 10.78
C ASP A 34 4.47 -7.63 10.78
N LEU A 35 3.60 -8.55 10.36
CA LEU A 35 2.15 -8.34 10.33
C LEU A 35 1.53 -8.15 11.71
N LYS A 36 2.03 -8.84 12.75
CA LYS A 36 1.54 -8.68 14.13
C LYS A 36 1.59 -7.22 14.62
N GLY A 37 2.53 -6.41 14.10
CA GLY A 37 2.64 -5.00 14.45
C GLY A 37 1.78 -4.05 13.61
N LYS A 38 1.34 -4.47 12.42
CA LYS A 38 0.64 -3.61 11.44
C LYS A 38 -0.85 -3.90 11.31
N PHE A 39 -1.27 -5.12 11.63
CA PHE A 39 -2.66 -5.57 11.51
C PHE A 39 -3.17 -6.08 12.87
N PRO A 40 -3.78 -5.21 13.70
CA PRO A 40 -4.38 -5.64 14.95
C PRO A 40 -5.54 -6.59 14.66
N GLY A 41 -5.51 -7.79 15.26
CA GLY A 41 -6.59 -8.80 15.13
C GLY A 41 -6.25 -10.00 14.24
N ILE A 42 -5.03 -10.09 13.71
CA ILE A 42 -4.58 -11.29 13.00
C ILE A 42 -4.25 -12.39 14.02
N VAL A 43 -5.05 -13.46 14.00
CA VAL A 43 -4.85 -14.68 14.79
C VAL A 43 -4.25 -15.75 13.88
N ASP A 44 -3.14 -16.33 14.33
CA ASP A 44 -2.55 -17.55 13.78
C ASP A 44 -2.03 -17.49 12.33
N ILE A 45 -1.07 -16.60 12.06
CA ILE A 45 -0.22 -16.71 10.87
C ILE A 45 0.98 -17.60 11.21
N GLN A 46 1.16 -18.67 10.44
CA GLN A 46 2.35 -19.51 10.57
C GLN A 46 3.62 -18.68 10.36
N PRO A 47 4.57 -18.70 11.30
CA PRO A 47 5.81 -17.94 11.15
C PRO A 47 6.62 -18.44 9.96
N GLY A 48 7.27 -17.50 9.26
CA GLY A 48 8.12 -17.79 8.09
C GLY A 48 7.37 -17.86 6.76
N ILE A 49 6.09 -17.50 6.71
CA ILE A 49 5.37 -17.34 5.45
C ILE A 49 5.38 -15.87 5.01
N ARG A 50 5.60 -15.67 3.71
CA ARG A 50 5.52 -14.37 3.05
C ARG A 50 4.11 -14.16 2.55
N LEU A 51 3.54 -13.02 2.91
CA LEU A 51 2.19 -12.64 2.52
C LEU A 51 2.23 -11.35 1.72
N TRP A 52 1.23 -11.19 0.87
CA TRP A 52 1.01 -10.04 0.03
C TRP A 52 -0.06 -9.17 0.66
N ALA A 53 0.34 -7.98 1.08
CA ALA A 53 -0.54 -6.98 1.66
C ALA A 53 -0.84 -5.88 0.63
N LEU A 54 -2.12 -5.67 0.38
CA LEU A 54 -2.65 -4.61 -0.46
C LEU A 54 -3.16 -3.48 0.42
N PHE A 55 -2.67 -2.27 0.17
CA PHE A 55 -3.05 -1.04 0.86
C PHE A 55 -3.63 -0.04 -0.13
N ALA A 56 -4.58 0.75 0.31
CA ALA A 56 -4.99 1.96 -0.41
C ALA A 56 -3.85 2.97 -0.41
N ALA A 57 -3.92 3.97 -1.30
CA ALA A 57 -2.94 5.04 -1.36
C ALA A 57 -2.78 5.81 -0.02
N ASN A 58 -3.84 5.86 0.79
CA ASN A 58 -3.84 6.45 2.14
C ASN A 58 -3.26 5.54 3.24
N GLY A 59 -2.77 4.35 2.88
CA GLY A 59 -2.16 3.39 3.80
C GLY A 59 -3.18 2.52 4.53
N GLN A 60 -4.48 2.66 4.28
CA GLN A 60 -5.49 1.77 4.84
C GLN A 60 -5.32 0.35 4.26
N PRO A 61 -5.31 -0.69 5.10
CA PRO A 61 -5.26 -2.07 4.62
C PRO A 61 -6.55 -2.44 3.87
N ILE A 62 -6.41 -3.01 2.67
CA ILE A 62 -7.51 -3.50 1.84
C ILE A 62 -7.61 -5.03 1.93
N LEU A 63 -6.50 -5.73 1.68
CA LEU A 63 -6.47 -7.19 1.63
C LEU A 63 -5.11 -7.72 2.08
N LEU A 64 -5.12 -8.85 2.77
CA LEU A 64 -3.95 -9.68 3.01
C LEU A 64 -4.17 -11.04 2.36
N SER A 65 -3.21 -11.50 1.58
CA SER A 65 -3.30 -12.75 0.82
C SER A 65 -1.97 -13.50 0.85
N ASP A 66 -2.02 -14.82 0.87
CA ASP A 66 -0.88 -15.70 0.66
C ASP A 66 -0.44 -15.78 -0.82
N VAL A 67 -1.34 -15.40 -1.73
CA VAL A 67 -1.13 -15.42 -3.19
C VAL A 67 -1.11 -13.99 -3.73
N ARG A 68 -0.05 -13.64 -4.47
CA ARG A 68 0.14 -12.32 -5.09
C ARG A 68 -0.98 -11.99 -6.07
N GLU A 69 -1.35 -12.95 -6.91
CA GLU A 69 -2.35 -12.78 -7.96
C GLU A 69 -3.73 -12.44 -7.38
N LYS A 70 -4.09 -13.00 -6.23
CA LYS A 70 -5.35 -12.64 -5.54
C LYS A 70 -5.36 -11.18 -5.11
N ALA A 71 -4.24 -10.66 -4.60
CA ALA A 71 -4.14 -9.26 -4.20
C ALA A 71 -4.24 -8.31 -5.41
N ILE A 72 -3.64 -8.69 -6.55
CA ILE A 72 -3.76 -7.94 -7.81
C ILE A 72 -5.18 -7.98 -8.34
N ALA A 73 -5.80 -9.16 -8.37
CA ALA A 73 -7.17 -9.32 -8.82
C ALA A 73 -8.13 -8.47 -7.97
N GLN A 74 -7.95 -8.44 -6.64
CA GLN A 74 -8.74 -7.60 -5.77
C GLN A 74 -8.54 -6.11 -6.06
N ALA A 75 -7.31 -5.66 -6.31
CA ALA A 75 -7.07 -4.26 -6.70
C ALA A 75 -7.85 -3.90 -7.98
N LEU A 76 -7.73 -4.73 -9.02
CA LEU A 76 -8.43 -4.53 -10.29
C LEU A 76 -9.96 -4.57 -10.14
N GLN A 77 -10.48 -5.46 -9.29
CA GLN A 77 -11.92 -5.54 -8.99
C GLN A 77 -12.46 -4.30 -8.26
N ASN A 78 -11.59 -3.53 -7.61
CA ASN A 78 -11.95 -2.27 -6.96
C ASN A 78 -11.54 -1.05 -7.80
N ASP A 79 -11.25 -1.26 -9.10
CA ASP A 79 -10.78 -0.23 -10.04
C ASP A 79 -9.47 0.47 -9.58
N LEU A 80 -8.68 -0.22 -8.74
CA LEU A 80 -7.40 0.25 -8.26
C LEU A 80 -6.27 -0.27 -9.14
N THR A 81 -5.31 0.59 -9.45
CA THR A 81 -4.07 0.22 -10.11
C THR A 81 -3.06 -0.28 -9.06
N PRO A 82 -2.70 -1.57 -9.05
CA PRO A 82 -1.74 -2.11 -8.10
C PRO A 82 -0.31 -1.69 -8.49
N VAL A 83 0.39 -1.07 -7.54
CA VAL A 83 1.81 -0.71 -7.64
C VAL A 83 2.59 -1.58 -6.68
N VAL A 84 3.50 -2.40 -7.20
CA VAL A 84 4.36 -3.23 -6.35
C VAL A 84 5.51 -2.40 -5.79
N THR A 85 5.63 -2.42 -4.47
CA THR A 85 6.75 -1.82 -3.75
C THR A 85 7.64 -2.94 -3.19
N HIS A 86 8.95 -2.80 -3.40
CA HIS A 86 9.97 -3.75 -2.94
C HIS A 86 10.56 -3.29 -1.61
#